data_AF-B8FVX6-F1
#
_entry.id   AF-B8FVX6-F1
#
_cell.length_a   1.000
_cell.length_b   1.000
_cell.length_c   1.000
_cell.angle_alpha   90.00
_cell.angle_beta   90.00
_cell.angle_gamma   90.00
#
_symmetry.space_group_name_H-M   'P 1'
#
loop_
_entity.id
_entity.type
_entity.pdbx_description
1 polymer ?
#
loop_
_entity_poly.entity_id
_entity_poly.type
_entity_poly.pdbx_seq_one_letter_code
_entity_poly.pdbx_strand_id
1 'polypeptide(L)'
;MGTQRAYKVEAAGEKYYAVCDSAVGYQSRIEVMTIVGSAGSVVKAVVTKHGETPIFFERLYTQKLFERFEGLSVREPIYLGGASGYSGDLDNRETDNYIDAITGSTLSSHAVAESVNKSTAYVASQFFNTHWDNPYDRFQFTVKDLAMMMIYLIALAAAYLKKLVRFRLWLLLASFAVMGFYVKRFIAVSNLFSLITLQIPRLTDLGWYVLIIGALGFIVLLGKNMYCAWICPFGAVQEALNKVSGFKSWGISPQTIKRMKLVAPTLLWLAVMLGTFLGDYGTLDYQPFSALFLFKAVWVMWLMLPVFIFISLFISRFYCQFFCPVGFLLTLLNRWRNKGVRACQQIRVQMGNHWKSSKG
;
A
#
# COMPACT_ATOMS: atom_id res chain seq x y z
N MET A 1 18.55 19.65 -6.72
CA MET A 1 19.85 19.07 -7.15
C MET A 1 19.68 18.52 -8.55
N GLY A 2 20.48 19.02 -9.49
CA GLY A 2 20.86 18.41 -10.78
C GLY A 2 19.77 17.90 -11.73
N THR A 3 19.53 18.64 -12.80
CA THR A 3 18.80 18.22 -14.02
C THR A 3 19.56 17.18 -14.88
N GLN A 4 20.71 16.68 -14.43
CA GLN A 4 21.43 15.60 -15.10
C GLN A 4 20.98 14.25 -14.56
N ARG A 5 20.24 13.50 -15.38
CA ARG A 5 19.83 12.11 -15.07
C ARG A 5 21.01 11.13 -15.08
N ALA A 6 22.11 11.47 -15.74
CA ALA A 6 23.27 10.59 -15.87
C ALA A 6 24.60 11.32 -15.67
N TYR A 7 25.50 10.67 -14.94
CA TYR A 7 26.89 11.07 -14.75
C TYR A 7 27.78 10.08 -15.50
N LYS A 8 28.67 10.60 -16.35
CA LYS A 8 29.72 9.81 -16.97
C LYS A 8 30.96 9.90 -16.09
N VAL A 9 31.45 8.75 -15.64
CA VAL A 9 32.61 8.66 -14.75
C VAL A 9 33.69 7.86 -15.47
N GLU A 10 34.90 8.39 -15.52
CA GLU A 10 36.07 7.66 -16.02
C GLU A 10 36.91 7.25 -14.82
N ALA A 11 37.07 5.94 -14.62
CA ALA A 11 37.82 5.38 -13.50
C ALA A 11 38.66 4.19 -14.00
N ALA A 12 39.93 4.12 -13.60
CA ALA A 12 40.86 3.05 -14.01
C ALA A 12 40.97 2.83 -15.54
N GLY A 13 40.74 3.87 -16.35
CA GLY A 13 40.78 3.77 -17.82
C GLY A 13 39.49 3.26 -18.47
N GLU A 14 38.47 2.92 -17.68
CA GLU A 14 37.15 2.50 -18.16
C GLU A 14 36.10 3.60 -17.98
N LYS A 15 35.10 3.59 -18.86
CA LYS A 15 33.95 4.51 -18.82
C LYS A 15 32.79 3.85 -18.12
N TYR A 16 32.25 4.53 -17.12
CA TYR A 16 31.05 4.14 -16.39
C TYR A 16 29.96 5.19 -16.56
N TYR A 17 28.71 4.74 -16.59
CA TYR A 17 27.53 5.58 -16.63
C TYR A 17 26.74 5.35 -15.35
N ALA A 18 26.64 6.38 -14.51
CA ALA A 18 25.86 6.34 -13.27
C ALA A 18 24.56 7.13 -13.47
N VAL A 19 23.43 6.47 -13.26
CA VAL A 19 22.09 7.06 -13.42
C VAL A 19 21.29 6.85 -12.15
N CYS A 20 20.65 7.91 -11.66
CA CYS A 20 19.73 7.82 -10.53
C CYS A 20 18.30 7.95 -11.04
N ASP A 21 17.48 6.94 -10.78
CA ASP A 21 16.04 7.01 -10.98
C ASP A 21 15.33 6.55 -9.71
N SER A 22 13.99 6.64 -9.70
CA SER A 22 13.18 6.22 -8.57
C SER A 22 11.87 5.56 -8.97
N ALA A 23 11.38 4.72 -8.07
CA ALA A 23 10.14 3.97 -8.18
C ALA A 23 9.37 4.04 -6.86
N VAL A 24 8.04 3.91 -6.92
CA VAL A 24 7.21 3.86 -5.70
C VAL A 24 7.24 2.44 -5.13
N GLY A 25 7.77 2.31 -3.91
CA GLY A 25 7.85 1.07 -3.13
C GLY A 25 6.60 0.82 -2.26
N TYR A 26 6.77 0.06 -1.18
CA TYR A 26 5.68 -0.28 -0.27
C TYR A 26 5.16 0.95 0.52
N GLN A 27 6.06 1.87 0.89
CA GLN A 27 5.73 3.04 1.69
C GLN A 27 6.23 4.35 1.10
N SER A 28 7.36 4.30 0.40
CA SER A 28 8.06 5.49 -0.07
C SER A 28 8.59 5.29 -1.48
N ARG A 29 9.04 6.38 -2.10
CA ARG A 29 9.89 6.25 -3.29
C ARG A 29 11.26 5.72 -2.90
N ILE A 30 11.69 4.67 -3.59
CA ILE A 30 13.04 4.12 -3.52
C ILE A 30 13.81 4.69 -4.71
N GLU A 31 14.90 5.37 -4.42
CA GLU A 31 15.83 5.90 -5.41
C GLU A 31 17.04 4.99 -5.49
N VAL A 32 17.38 4.56 -6.71
CA VAL A 32 18.49 3.65 -6.98
C VAL A 32 19.42 4.31 -7.98
N MET A 33 20.69 4.40 -7.61
CA MET A 33 21.79 4.69 -8.51
C MET A 33 22.25 3.40 -9.18
N THR A 34 22.09 3.31 -10.48
CA THR A 34 22.58 2.21 -11.31
C THR A 34 23.86 2.63 -12.02
N ILE A 35 24.91 1.85 -11.83
CA ILE A 35 26.21 2.02 -12.48
C ILE A 35 26.32 0.99 -13.60
N VAL A 36 26.55 1.46 -14.83
CA VAL A 36 26.68 0.64 -16.04
C VAL A 36 28.09 0.79 -16.60
N GLY A 37 28.73 -0.33 -16.94
CA GLY A 37 30.05 -0.35 -17.57
C GLY A 37 30.00 -0.04 -19.07
N SER A 38 31.16 0.23 -19.65
CA SER A 38 31.30 0.50 -21.09
C SER A 38 30.87 -0.66 -21.99
N ALA A 39 30.88 -1.89 -21.46
CA ALA A 39 30.40 -3.08 -22.17
C ALA A 39 28.87 -3.15 -22.30
N GLY A 40 28.12 -2.30 -21.57
CA GLY A 40 26.65 -2.34 -21.55
C GLY A 40 26.08 -3.36 -20.56
N SER A 41 26.83 -3.67 -19.50
CA SER A 41 26.36 -4.48 -18.37
C SER A 41 26.25 -3.63 -17.10
N VAL A 42 25.29 -3.98 -16.24
CA VAL A 42 25.14 -3.37 -14.93
C VAL A 42 26.28 -3.83 -14.04
N VAL A 43 27.04 -2.88 -13.49
CA VAL A 43 28.16 -3.13 -12.58
C VAL A 43 27.68 -3.12 -11.13
N LYS A 44 26.76 -2.21 -10.80
CA LYS A 44 26.23 -2.10 -9.44
C LYS A 44 24.90 -1.36 -9.39
N ALA A 45 24.03 -1.77 -8.47
CA ALA A 45 22.84 -1.02 -8.08
C ALA A 45 22.95 -0.61 -6.60
N VAL A 46 22.92 0.69 -6.31
CA VAL A 46 23.07 1.24 -4.96
C VAL A 46 21.86 2.10 -4.63
N VAL A 47 21.19 1.81 -3.53
CA VAL A 47 20.07 2.64 -3.07
C VAL A 47 20.63 3.93 -2.48
N THR A 48 20.18 5.07 -2.98
CA THR A 48 20.59 6.40 -2.50
C THR A 48 19.58 6.95 -1.49
N LYS A 49 18.30 6.63 -1.65
CA LYS A 49 17.23 7.11 -0.78
C LYS A 49 16.08 6.11 -0.68
N HIS A 50 15.60 5.88 0.53
CA HIS A 50 14.36 5.13 0.77
C HIS A 50 13.75 5.57 2.11
N GLY A 51 12.47 5.28 2.29
CA GLY A 51 11.72 5.39 3.55
C GLY A 51 10.81 4.18 3.72
N GLU A 52 11.31 3.01 3.35
CA GLU A 52 10.64 1.71 3.51
C GLU A 52 10.80 1.19 4.94
N THR A 53 9.93 0.27 5.36
CA THR A 53 10.01 -0.33 6.70
C THR A 53 11.32 -1.10 6.85
N PRO A 54 12.15 -0.82 7.87
CA PRO A 54 13.50 -1.38 7.99
C PRO A 54 13.55 -2.91 7.85
N ILE A 55 12.69 -3.65 8.55
CA ILE A 55 12.70 -5.11 8.52
C ILE A 55 12.40 -5.73 7.14
N PHE A 56 11.61 -5.04 6.32
CA PHE A 56 11.31 -5.50 4.97
C PHE A 56 12.40 -5.08 3.99
N PHE A 57 12.98 -3.90 4.19
CA PHE A 57 14.02 -3.37 3.32
C PHE A 57 15.39 -4.03 3.54
N GLU A 58 15.79 -4.28 4.78
CA GLU A 58 17.03 -5.01 5.12
C GLU A 58 17.09 -6.39 4.47
N ARG A 59 15.94 -7.00 4.19
CA ARG A 59 15.88 -8.27 3.45
C ARG A 59 16.39 -8.20 2.03
N LEU A 60 16.28 -7.05 1.39
CA LEU A 60 16.84 -6.86 0.04
C LEU A 60 18.37 -6.99 0.08
N TYR A 61 19.01 -6.53 1.16
CA TYR A 61 20.45 -6.71 1.38
C TYR A 61 20.79 -8.12 1.85
N THR A 62 20.10 -8.66 2.86
CA THR A 62 20.44 -9.99 3.40
C THR A 62 20.18 -11.12 2.40
N GLN A 63 19.20 -10.98 1.50
CA GLN A 63 18.97 -11.91 0.40
C GLN A 63 19.69 -11.54 -0.90
N LYS A 64 20.61 -10.56 -0.83
CA LYS A 64 21.52 -10.18 -1.91
C LYS A 64 20.82 -9.80 -3.20
N LEU A 65 19.69 -9.08 -3.12
CA LEU A 65 18.95 -8.65 -4.31
C LEU A 65 19.82 -7.76 -5.23
N PHE A 66 20.58 -6.84 -4.63
CA PHE A 66 21.39 -5.87 -5.39
C PHE A 66 22.53 -6.53 -6.17
N GLU A 67 23.12 -7.61 -5.64
CA GLU A 67 24.16 -8.40 -6.30
C GLU A 67 23.62 -9.11 -7.54
N ARG A 68 22.31 -9.44 -7.59
CA ARG A 68 21.70 -10.13 -8.74
C ARG A 68 21.56 -9.24 -9.99
N PHE A 69 21.71 -7.93 -9.84
CA PHE A 69 21.75 -7.04 -10.99
C PHE A 69 23.12 -7.01 -11.65
N GLU A 70 24.18 -7.48 -10.99
CA GLU A 70 25.53 -7.43 -11.54
C GLU A 70 25.66 -8.35 -12.75
N GLY A 71 26.21 -7.83 -13.85
CA GLY A 71 26.39 -8.55 -15.11
C GLY A 71 25.18 -8.50 -16.05
N LEU A 72 24.02 -8.03 -15.60
CA LEU A 72 22.82 -7.93 -16.42
C LEU A 72 22.98 -6.93 -17.59
N SER A 73 22.41 -7.28 -18.75
CA SER A 73 22.52 -6.49 -19.97
C SER A 73 21.59 -5.27 -19.93
N VAL A 74 22.08 -4.12 -20.39
CA VAL A 74 21.23 -2.91 -20.57
C VAL A 74 20.52 -2.88 -21.93
N ARG A 75 20.85 -3.80 -22.84
CA ARG A 75 20.29 -3.82 -24.20
C ARG A 75 18.88 -4.43 -24.27
N GLU A 76 18.46 -5.08 -23.21
CA GLU A 76 17.12 -5.63 -23.06
C GLU A 76 16.57 -5.31 -21.65
N PRO A 77 15.26 -5.44 -21.41
CA PRO A 77 14.68 -5.21 -20.10
C PRO A 77 15.16 -6.22 -19.06
N ILE A 78 15.25 -5.80 -17.79
CA ILE A 78 15.51 -6.68 -16.66
C ILE A 78 14.18 -7.15 -16.07
N TYR A 79 13.89 -8.43 -16.24
CA TYR A 79 12.64 -9.05 -15.77
C TYR A 79 12.76 -9.44 -14.30
N LEU A 80 11.74 -9.11 -13.50
CA LEU A 80 11.66 -9.51 -12.10
C LEU A 80 10.63 -10.62 -12.00
N GLY A 81 10.94 -11.83 -11.54
CA GLY A 81 9.91 -12.86 -11.36
C GLY A 81 9.56 -13.14 -9.91
N GLY A 82 8.60 -14.04 -9.72
CA GLY A 82 7.97 -14.31 -8.42
C GLY A 82 7.06 -13.20 -7.90
N ALA A 83 6.98 -12.06 -8.60
CA ALA A 83 6.18 -10.90 -8.24
C ALA A 83 4.93 -10.76 -9.13
N SER A 84 3.92 -11.62 -8.91
CA SER A 84 2.65 -11.56 -9.66
C SER A 84 2.07 -10.14 -9.73
N GLY A 85 1.96 -9.59 -10.94
CA GLY A 85 1.40 -8.26 -11.24
C GLY A 85 2.38 -7.09 -11.17
N TYR A 86 3.64 -7.37 -10.90
CA TYR A 86 4.74 -6.40 -10.77
C TYR A 86 5.94 -6.80 -11.62
N SER A 87 6.01 -8.07 -12.01
CA SER A 87 7.02 -8.68 -12.84
C SER A 87 6.82 -8.32 -14.30
N GLY A 88 7.79 -7.75 -15.01
CA GLY A 88 7.75 -7.78 -16.47
C GLY A 88 7.45 -9.20 -16.94
N ASP A 89 6.47 -9.37 -17.83
CA ASP A 89 6.03 -10.72 -18.18
C ASP A 89 7.13 -11.45 -18.96
N LEU A 90 7.51 -12.62 -18.46
CA LEU A 90 8.39 -13.56 -19.14
C LEU A 90 7.53 -14.40 -20.07
N ASP A 91 7.03 -13.78 -21.14
CA ASP A 91 6.18 -14.42 -22.16
C ASP A 91 6.99 -15.44 -22.98
N ASN A 92 7.30 -16.61 -22.40
CA ASN A 92 8.09 -17.68 -23.02
C ASN A 92 9.40 -17.20 -23.68
N ARG A 93 9.93 -16.05 -23.24
CA ARG A 93 11.21 -15.51 -23.72
C ARG A 93 12.31 -16.14 -22.88
N GLU A 94 13.18 -16.90 -23.54
CA GLU A 94 14.47 -17.26 -22.95
C GLU A 94 15.32 -15.99 -22.91
N THR A 95 15.49 -15.45 -21.71
CA THR A 95 16.40 -14.33 -21.44
C THR A 95 17.12 -14.61 -20.13
N ASP A 96 18.42 -14.37 -20.12
CA ASP A 96 19.24 -14.41 -18.92
C ASP A 96 19.14 -13.09 -18.12
N ASN A 97 18.42 -12.09 -18.64
CA ASN A 97 18.26 -10.78 -18.03
C ASN A 97 17.13 -10.76 -16.98
N TYR A 98 17.26 -11.63 -15.98
CA TYR A 98 16.21 -11.96 -15.03
C TYR A 98 16.69 -11.99 -13.58
N ILE A 99 15.82 -11.56 -12.67
CA ILE A 99 16.03 -11.66 -11.22
C ILE A 99 14.75 -12.11 -10.50
N ASP A 100 14.90 -12.88 -9.42
CA ASP A 100 13.76 -13.22 -8.55
C ASP A 100 13.50 -12.13 -7.50
N ALA A 101 12.22 -11.83 -7.27
CA ALA A 101 11.78 -10.97 -6.19
C ALA A 101 11.99 -11.60 -4.81
N ILE A 102 12.29 -10.75 -3.83
CA ILE A 102 12.45 -11.19 -2.45
C ILE A 102 11.07 -11.48 -1.83
N THR A 103 10.87 -12.73 -1.44
CA THR A 103 9.60 -13.16 -0.83
C THR A 103 9.27 -12.31 0.39
N GLY A 104 8.07 -11.74 0.40
CA GLY A 104 7.57 -10.87 1.49
C GLY A 104 8.16 -9.47 1.53
N SER A 105 9.03 -9.10 0.59
CA SER A 105 9.46 -7.73 0.30
C SER A 105 9.24 -7.43 -1.19
N THR A 106 8.16 -7.97 -1.76
CA THR A 106 7.89 -7.99 -3.20
C THR A 106 7.65 -6.59 -3.78
N LEU A 107 6.93 -5.71 -3.07
CA LEU A 107 6.71 -4.32 -3.54
C LEU A 107 8.03 -3.51 -3.55
N SER A 108 8.86 -3.67 -2.53
CA SER A 108 10.17 -3.02 -2.47
C SER A 108 11.13 -3.59 -3.52
N SER A 109 11.10 -4.90 -3.77
CA SER A 109 11.88 -5.55 -4.85
C SER A 109 11.46 -5.04 -6.22
N HIS A 110 10.14 -4.91 -6.45
CA HIS A 110 9.58 -4.32 -7.66
C HIS A 110 10.08 -2.89 -7.88
N ALA A 111 9.98 -2.04 -6.87
CA ALA A 111 10.44 -0.66 -6.99
C ALA A 111 11.94 -0.58 -7.31
N VAL A 112 12.79 -1.40 -6.68
CA VAL A 112 14.20 -1.48 -7.03
C VAL A 112 14.39 -1.90 -8.49
N ALA A 113 13.78 -3.00 -8.93
CA ALA A 113 13.90 -3.50 -10.29
C ALA A 113 13.39 -2.49 -11.34
N GLU A 114 12.28 -1.84 -11.07
CA GLU A 114 11.70 -0.80 -11.90
C GLU A 114 12.64 0.43 -12.00
N SER A 115 13.21 0.87 -10.87
CA SER A 115 14.15 1.98 -10.83
C SER A 115 15.42 1.69 -11.62
N VAL A 116 15.94 0.46 -11.49
CA VAL A 116 17.09 0.00 -12.28
C VAL A 116 16.72 -0.05 -13.76
N ASN A 117 15.55 -0.56 -14.14
CA ASN A 117 15.10 -0.59 -15.53
C ASN A 117 14.96 0.79 -16.16
N LYS A 118 14.41 1.78 -15.45
CA LYS A 118 14.36 3.16 -15.95
C LYS A 118 15.76 3.70 -16.21
N SER A 119 16.69 3.39 -15.30
CA SER A 119 18.09 3.80 -15.41
C SER A 119 18.78 3.13 -16.61
N THR A 120 18.62 1.81 -16.78
CA THR A 120 19.21 1.07 -17.89
C THR A 120 18.58 1.43 -19.23
N ALA A 121 17.28 1.67 -19.31
CA ALA A 121 16.60 2.17 -20.52
C ALA A 121 17.16 3.53 -20.97
N TYR A 122 17.39 4.43 -20.01
CA TYR A 122 18.03 5.72 -20.29
C TYR A 122 19.46 5.52 -20.82
N VAL A 123 20.28 4.70 -20.16
CA VAL A 123 21.66 4.45 -20.60
C VAL A 123 21.69 3.77 -21.97
N ALA A 124 20.82 2.80 -22.22
CA ALA A 124 20.73 2.06 -23.48
C ALA A 124 20.41 2.98 -24.66
N SER A 125 19.43 3.87 -24.50
CA SER A 125 19.04 4.82 -25.55
C SER A 125 20.12 5.86 -25.81
N GLN A 126 20.74 6.41 -24.76
CA GLN A 126 21.71 7.51 -24.89
C GLN A 126 23.11 7.04 -25.34
N PHE A 127 23.57 5.89 -24.87
CA PHE A 127 24.98 5.47 -25.05
C PHE A 127 25.16 4.20 -25.90
N PHE A 128 24.11 3.40 -26.08
CA PHE A 128 24.18 2.12 -26.81
C PHE A 128 23.22 2.06 -28.01
N ASN A 129 22.56 3.17 -28.37
CA ASN A 129 21.60 3.29 -29.47
C ASN A 129 20.55 2.16 -29.49
N THR A 130 20.18 1.65 -28.31
CA THR A 130 19.25 0.54 -28.15
C THR A 130 18.00 1.04 -27.44
N HIS A 131 16.83 0.73 -28.01
CA HIS A 131 15.54 1.13 -27.46
C HIS A 131 14.73 -0.13 -27.17
N TRP A 132 14.17 -0.20 -25.97
CA TRP A 132 13.26 -1.25 -25.56
C TRP A 132 12.18 -0.67 -24.66
N ASP A 133 11.00 -1.30 -24.72
CA ASP A 133 9.87 -0.87 -23.90
C ASP A 133 10.00 -1.39 -22.48
N ASN A 134 9.86 -0.49 -21.51
CA ASN A 134 9.94 -0.86 -20.12
C ASN A 134 8.73 -1.74 -19.72
N PRO A 135 8.96 -3.00 -19.31
CA PRO A 135 7.86 -3.92 -19.04
C PRO A 135 7.05 -3.53 -17.81
N TYR A 136 7.60 -2.69 -16.92
CA TYR A 136 6.93 -2.13 -15.74
C TYR A 136 6.00 -0.95 -16.08
N ASP A 137 5.97 -0.51 -17.33
CA ASP A 137 5.00 0.48 -17.84
C ASP A 137 3.79 -0.18 -18.49
N ARG A 138 3.82 -1.50 -18.68
CA ARG A 138 2.68 -2.26 -19.20
C ARG A 138 1.68 -2.54 -18.09
N PHE A 139 0.40 -2.39 -18.42
CA PHE A 139 -0.68 -2.75 -17.51
C PHE A 139 -0.78 -4.27 -17.38
N GLN A 140 -0.64 -4.77 -16.15
CA GLN A 140 -0.76 -6.20 -15.86
C GLN A 140 -1.98 -6.45 -15.01
N PHE A 141 -2.95 -7.17 -15.57
CA PHE A 141 -4.13 -7.59 -14.83
C PHE A 141 -3.90 -8.96 -14.24
N THR A 142 -3.93 -9.09 -12.92
CA THR A 142 -3.75 -10.38 -12.26
C THR A 142 -5.06 -10.94 -11.69
N VAL A 143 -5.07 -12.25 -11.48
CA VAL A 143 -6.16 -12.95 -10.78
C VAL A 143 -6.34 -12.40 -9.35
N LYS A 144 -5.28 -11.89 -8.72
CA LYS A 144 -5.35 -11.26 -7.40
C LYS A 144 -6.12 -9.93 -7.45
N ASP A 145 -5.92 -9.14 -8.48
CA ASP A 145 -6.68 -7.89 -8.68
C ASP A 145 -8.16 -8.19 -8.92
N LEU A 146 -8.46 -9.18 -9.77
CA LEU A 146 -9.82 -9.66 -9.98
C LEU A 146 -10.48 -10.09 -8.66
N ALA A 147 -9.80 -10.92 -7.87
CA ALA A 147 -10.31 -11.40 -6.59
C ALA A 147 -10.61 -10.24 -5.63
N MET A 148 -9.73 -9.25 -5.55
CA MET A 148 -9.94 -8.05 -4.74
C MET A 148 -11.13 -7.22 -5.26
N MET A 149 -11.21 -6.95 -6.56
CA MET A 149 -12.33 -6.23 -7.18
C MET A 149 -13.66 -6.91 -6.87
N MET A 150 -13.73 -8.24 -6.96
CA MET A 150 -14.92 -9.00 -6.63
C MET A 150 -15.36 -8.81 -5.17
N ILE A 151 -14.42 -8.85 -4.21
CA ILE A 151 -14.75 -8.57 -2.80
C ILE A 151 -15.33 -7.16 -2.62
N TYR A 152 -14.74 -6.15 -3.27
CA TYR A 152 -15.27 -4.77 -3.24
C TYR A 152 -16.66 -4.66 -3.87
N LEU A 153 -16.89 -5.30 -5.01
CA LEU A 153 -18.19 -5.32 -5.70
C LEU A 153 -19.27 -6.01 -4.87
N ILE A 154 -18.95 -7.14 -4.22
CA ILE A 154 -19.89 -7.84 -3.35
C ILE A 154 -20.20 -6.99 -2.12
N ALA A 155 -19.20 -6.31 -1.53
CA ALA A 155 -19.42 -5.37 -0.43
C ALA A 155 -20.30 -4.18 -0.86
N LEU A 156 -20.11 -3.66 -2.08
CA LEU A 156 -20.96 -2.62 -2.66
C LEU A 156 -22.40 -3.12 -2.86
N ALA A 157 -22.57 -4.30 -3.44
CA ALA A 157 -23.87 -4.93 -3.63
C ALA A 157 -24.59 -5.16 -2.28
N ALA A 158 -23.86 -5.58 -1.24
CA ALA A 158 -24.39 -5.73 0.10
C ALA A 158 -24.87 -4.42 0.73
N ALA A 159 -24.38 -3.27 0.25
CA ALA A 159 -24.88 -1.96 0.69
C ALA A 159 -26.30 -1.66 0.19
N TYR A 160 -26.66 -2.18 -0.99
CA TYR A 160 -27.95 -1.95 -1.64
C TYR A 160 -28.94 -3.12 -1.41
N LEU A 161 -28.45 -4.36 -1.36
CA LEU A 161 -29.26 -5.56 -1.23
C LEU A 161 -29.34 -6.02 0.23
N LYS A 162 -30.45 -5.72 0.91
CA LYS A 162 -30.69 -6.11 2.32
C LYS A 162 -30.53 -7.62 2.58
N LYS A 163 -30.80 -8.48 1.59
CA LYS A 163 -30.62 -9.94 1.71
C LYS A 163 -29.15 -10.33 1.93
N LEU A 164 -28.21 -9.65 1.25
CA LEU A 164 -26.78 -9.92 1.38
C LEU A 164 -26.24 -9.55 2.77
N VAL A 165 -26.92 -8.65 3.48
CA VAL A 165 -26.53 -8.28 4.86
C VAL A 165 -26.63 -9.45 5.82
N ARG A 166 -27.54 -10.40 5.58
CA ARG A 166 -27.65 -11.64 6.35
C ARG A 166 -26.38 -12.50 6.24
N PHE A 167 -25.71 -12.45 5.10
CA PHE A 167 -24.48 -13.21 4.83
C PHE A 167 -23.20 -12.44 5.19
N ARG A 168 -23.31 -11.33 5.94
CA ARG A 168 -22.16 -10.49 6.33
C ARG A 168 -21.02 -11.28 6.97
N LEU A 169 -21.32 -12.29 7.81
CA LEU A 169 -20.29 -13.11 8.42
C LEU A 169 -19.48 -13.90 7.37
N TRP A 170 -20.17 -14.51 6.40
CA TRP A 170 -19.53 -15.23 5.31
C TRP A 170 -18.67 -14.31 4.43
N LEU A 171 -19.13 -13.08 4.18
CA LEU A 171 -18.34 -12.09 3.46
C LEU A 171 -17.09 -11.65 4.23
N LEU A 172 -17.17 -11.54 5.56
CA LEU A 172 -16.01 -11.26 6.39
C LEU A 172 -15.01 -12.42 6.40
N LEU A 173 -15.49 -13.66 6.45
CA LEU A 173 -14.63 -14.85 6.36
C LEU A 173 -13.97 -14.98 4.98
N ALA A 174 -14.72 -14.73 3.92
CA ALA A 174 -14.18 -14.67 2.55
C ALA A 174 -13.14 -13.56 2.42
N SER A 175 -13.41 -12.37 2.97
CA SER A 175 -12.45 -11.27 2.98
C SER A 175 -11.19 -11.60 3.78
N PHE A 176 -11.32 -12.29 4.92
CA PHE A 176 -10.19 -12.79 5.69
C PHE A 176 -9.31 -13.75 4.89
N ALA A 177 -9.91 -14.74 4.21
CA ALA A 177 -9.17 -15.70 3.40
C ALA A 177 -8.54 -15.04 2.16
N VAL A 178 -9.34 -14.30 1.39
CA VAL A 178 -8.92 -13.71 0.11
C VAL A 178 -7.98 -12.53 0.34
N MET A 179 -8.40 -11.49 1.06
CA MET A 179 -7.56 -10.30 1.27
C MET A 179 -6.38 -10.59 2.20
N GLY A 180 -6.58 -11.44 3.21
CA GLY A 180 -5.57 -11.78 4.20
C GLY A 180 -4.49 -12.73 3.68
N PHE A 181 -4.86 -13.88 3.12
CA PHE A 181 -3.88 -14.92 2.76
C PHE A 181 -3.59 -15.04 1.27
N TYR A 182 -4.57 -14.79 0.39
CA TYR A 182 -4.37 -14.92 -1.05
C TYR A 182 -3.76 -13.66 -1.69
N VAL A 183 -4.40 -12.50 -1.48
CA VAL A 183 -3.97 -11.20 -2.01
C VAL A 183 -2.86 -10.60 -1.16
N LYS A 184 -2.95 -10.73 0.18
CA LYS A 184 -1.99 -10.17 1.16
C LYS A 184 -1.76 -8.66 1.01
N ARG A 185 -2.78 -7.93 0.56
CA ARG A 185 -2.78 -6.46 0.44
C ARG A 185 -3.93 -5.86 1.24
N PHE A 186 -3.62 -4.78 1.96
CA PHE A 186 -4.57 -4.09 2.82
C PHE A 186 -4.23 -2.60 2.87
N ILE A 187 -5.20 -1.79 3.29
CA ILE A 187 -4.98 -0.36 3.45
C ILE A 187 -4.16 -0.17 4.73
N ALA A 188 -2.90 0.17 4.54
CA ALA A 188 -1.98 0.64 5.56
C ALA A 188 -1.94 2.18 5.63
N VAL A 189 -1.30 2.74 6.68
CA VAL A 189 -1.15 4.20 6.82
C VAL A 189 -0.27 4.73 5.71
N SER A 190 0.74 3.95 5.30
CA SER A 190 1.63 4.29 4.20
C SER A 190 0.85 4.68 2.94
N ASN A 191 -0.16 3.91 2.52
CA ASN A 191 -0.97 4.26 1.35
C ASN A 191 -1.71 5.60 1.50
N LEU A 192 -2.17 5.92 2.72
CA LEU A 192 -2.80 7.20 3.00
C LEU A 192 -1.78 8.34 3.03
N PHE A 193 -0.57 8.09 3.54
CA PHE A 193 0.52 9.05 3.47
C PHE A 193 0.98 9.28 2.04
N SER A 194 1.07 8.25 1.20
CA SER A 194 1.39 8.38 -0.23
C SER A 194 0.40 9.29 -0.95
N LEU A 195 -0.88 9.29 -0.57
CA LEU A 195 -1.85 10.26 -1.09
C LEU A 195 -1.57 11.68 -0.61
N ILE A 196 -1.26 11.86 0.68
CA ILE A 196 -1.00 13.18 1.28
C ILE A 196 0.29 13.79 0.73
N THR A 197 1.33 12.97 0.53
CA THR A 197 2.64 13.39 0.01
C THR A 197 2.74 13.34 -1.51
N LEU A 198 1.63 13.03 -2.20
CA LEU A 198 1.54 12.90 -3.67
C LEU A 198 2.53 11.87 -4.26
N GLN A 199 2.94 10.88 -3.47
CA GLN A 199 3.75 9.74 -3.91
C GLN A 199 2.88 8.61 -4.48
N ILE A 200 2.02 8.96 -5.44
CA ILE A 200 1.07 8.02 -6.03
C ILE A 200 1.83 7.06 -6.98
N PRO A 201 1.62 5.73 -6.87
CA PRO A 201 2.24 4.77 -7.78
C PRO A 201 1.70 4.91 -9.21
N ARG A 202 2.39 4.34 -10.20
CA ARG A 202 1.91 4.34 -11.58
C ARG A 202 0.60 3.57 -11.71
N LEU A 203 -0.18 3.90 -12.74
CA LEU A 203 -1.47 3.26 -13.05
C LEU A 203 -1.38 1.74 -13.27
N THR A 204 -0.15 1.23 -13.49
CA THR A 204 0.16 -0.20 -13.56
C THR A 204 -0.04 -0.93 -12.22
N ASP A 205 0.09 -0.25 -11.07
CA ASP A 205 -0.23 -0.82 -9.75
C ASP A 205 -1.74 -0.78 -9.48
N LEU A 206 -2.50 -1.57 -10.26
CA LEU A 206 -3.96 -1.64 -10.18
C LEU A 206 -4.42 -1.95 -8.75
N GLY A 207 -3.69 -2.82 -8.05
CA GLY A 207 -4.07 -3.24 -6.71
C GLY A 207 -4.11 -2.09 -5.70
N TRP A 208 -3.17 -1.14 -5.79
CA TRP A 208 -3.19 0.07 -4.96
C TRP A 208 -4.43 0.93 -5.23
N TYR A 209 -4.78 1.13 -6.51
CA TYR A 209 -5.95 1.91 -6.91
C TYR A 209 -7.26 1.27 -6.45
N VAL A 210 -7.41 -0.05 -6.62
CA VAL A 210 -8.61 -0.77 -6.16
C VAL A 210 -8.78 -0.62 -4.64
N LEU A 211 -7.70 -0.70 -3.86
CA LEU A 211 -7.76 -0.48 -2.41
C LEU A 211 -8.21 0.94 -2.05
N ILE A 212 -7.52 1.95 -2.58
CA ILE A 212 -7.75 3.35 -2.22
C ILE A 212 -9.09 3.85 -2.78
N ILE A 213 -9.34 3.69 -4.08
CA ILE A 213 -10.58 4.12 -4.72
C ILE A 213 -11.76 3.34 -4.15
N GLY A 214 -11.61 2.04 -3.89
CA GLY A 214 -12.67 1.25 -3.27
C GLY A 214 -13.05 1.78 -1.89
N ALA A 215 -12.07 2.00 -1.00
CA ALA A 215 -12.36 2.47 0.36
C ALA A 215 -12.89 3.91 0.40
N LEU A 216 -12.28 4.83 -0.35
CA LEU A 216 -12.74 6.22 -0.44
C LEU A 216 -14.07 6.32 -1.20
N GLY A 217 -14.26 5.51 -2.24
CA GLY A 217 -15.48 5.41 -3.03
C GLY A 217 -16.70 5.06 -2.18
N PHE A 218 -16.57 4.12 -1.23
CA PHE A 218 -17.65 3.85 -0.27
C PHE A 218 -18.03 5.06 0.57
N ILE A 219 -17.05 5.87 0.98
CA ILE A 219 -17.32 7.09 1.74
C ILE A 219 -18.00 8.13 0.83
N VAL A 220 -17.43 8.40 -0.34
CA VAL A 220 -17.92 9.43 -1.27
C VAL A 220 -19.31 9.08 -1.81
N LEU A 221 -19.58 7.83 -2.13
CA LEU A 221 -20.85 7.39 -2.69
C LEU A 221 -21.89 7.15 -1.59
N LEU A 222 -21.58 6.33 -0.59
CA LEU A 222 -22.57 5.81 0.37
C LEU A 222 -22.58 6.54 1.72
N GLY A 223 -21.55 7.32 2.04
CA GLY A 223 -21.40 7.95 3.36
C GLY A 223 -21.15 6.93 4.46
N LYS A 224 -20.48 5.82 4.11
CA LYS A 224 -20.20 4.69 5.01
C LYS A 224 -18.76 4.22 4.85
N ASN A 225 -18.09 3.96 5.97
CA ASN A 225 -16.81 3.27 5.99
C ASN A 225 -17.03 1.75 5.83
N MET A 226 -17.27 1.31 4.59
CA MET A 226 -17.52 -0.11 4.32
C MET A 226 -16.25 -0.96 4.31
N TYR A 227 -15.10 -0.36 3.96
CA TYR A 227 -13.82 -1.08 3.98
C TYR A 227 -13.57 -1.71 5.35
N CYS A 228 -13.56 -0.90 6.41
CA CYS A 228 -13.34 -1.43 7.76
C CYS A 228 -14.46 -2.40 8.19
N ALA A 229 -15.70 -2.16 7.78
CA ALA A 229 -16.86 -2.93 8.24
C ALA A 229 -17.06 -4.29 7.55
N TRP A 230 -16.63 -4.44 6.29
CA TRP A 230 -16.93 -5.62 5.45
C TRP A 230 -15.71 -6.26 4.80
N ILE A 231 -14.63 -5.51 4.55
CA ILE A 231 -13.51 -5.97 3.70
C ILE A 231 -12.23 -6.19 4.51
N CYS A 232 -11.96 -5.35 5.51
CA CYS A 232 -10.72 -5.39 6.28
C CYS A 232 -10.53 -6.78 6.95
N PRO A 233 -9.48 -7.54 6.57
CA PRO A 233 -9.31 -8.92 7.04
C PRO A 233 -8.98 -8.99 8.54
N PHE A 234 -8.26 -8.01 9.09
CA PHE A 234 -8.00 -7.95 10.53
C PHE A 234 -9.22 -7.56 11.37
N GLY A 235 -10.10 -6.74 10.80
CA GLY A 235 -11.40 -6.45 11.40
C GLY A 235 -12.29 -7.69 11.41
N ALA A 236 -12.21 -8.50 10.36
CA ALA A 236 -12.91 -9.79 10.28
C ALA A 236 -12.43 -10.77 11.37
N VAL A 237 -11.11 -10.89 11.58
CA VAL A 237 -10.53 -11.73 12.66
C VAL A 237 -11.06 -11.32 14.02
N GLN A 238 -10.94 -10.03 14.38
CA GLN A 238 -11.38 -9.55 15.69
C GLN A 238 -12.89 -9.74 15.90
N GLU A 239 -13.71 -9.53 14.87
CA GLU A 239 -15.15 -9.74 14.96
C GLU A 239 -15.51 -11.23 15.05
N ALA A 240 -14.85 -12.08 14.27
CA ALA A 240 -15.06 -13.53 14.31
C ALA A 240 -14.69 -14.11 15.68
N LEU A 241 -13.52 -13.73 16.21
CA LEU A 241 -13.06 -14.17 17.54
C LEU A 241 -14.02 -13.74 18.65
N ASN A 242 -14.48 -12.48 18.64
CA ASN A 242 -15.46 -12.02 19.62
C ASN A 242 -16.75 -12.85 19.56
N LYS A 243 -17.27 -13.13 18.35
CA LYS A 243 -18.49 -13.95 18.18
C LYS A 243 -18.31 -15.39 18.63
N VAL A 244 -17.18 -16.01 18.29
CA VAL A 244 -16.88 -17.40 18.67
C VAL A 244 -16.66 -17.52 20.17
N SER A 245 -16.07 -16.51 20.80
CA SER A 245 -15.81 -16.52 22.25
C SER A 245 -17.07 -16.51 23.11
N GLY A 246 -18.20 -16.00 22.58
CA GLY A 246 -19.47 -15.92 23.31
C GLY A 246 -19.45 -15.02 24.55
N PHE A 247 -18.35 -14.31 24.84
CA PHE A 247 -18.26 -13.45 26.01
C PHE A 247 -19.23 -12.28 25.91
N LYS A 248 -19.91 -11.99 27.02
CA LYS A 248 -20.72 -10.78 27.15
C LYS A 248 -19.78 -9.58 27.01
N SER A 249 -20.05 -8.74 26.01
CA SER A 249 -19.21 -7.56 25.77
C SER A 249 -19.08 -6.74 27.05
N TRP A 250 -17.85 -6.42 27.42
CA TRP A 250 -17.60 -5.63 28.61
C TRP A 250 -18.29 -4.27 28.48
N GLY A 251 -19.14 -3.94 29.46
CA GLY A 251 -19.82 -2.66 29.55
C GLY A 251 -18.83 -1.56 29.92
N ILE A 252 -18.10 -1.03 28.95
CA ILE A 252 -17.18 0.09 29.16
C ILE A 252 -18.00 1.38 29.27
N SER A 253 -17.68 2.21 30.26
CA SER A 253 -18.34 3.50 30.41
C SER A 253 -18.17 4.39 29.16
N PRO A 254 -19.18 5.19 28.78
CA PRO A 254 -19.08 6.08 27.63
C PRO A 254 -17.90 7.06 27.71
N GLN A 255 -17.54 7.49 28.93
CA GLN A 255 -16.41 8.38 29.18
C GLN A 255 -15.07 7.71 28.86
N THR A 256 -14.88 6.46 29.28
CA THR A 256 -13.67 5.69 28.96
C THR A 256 -13.58 5.44 27.46
N ILE A 257 -14.67 5.07 26.78
CA ILE A 257 -14.69 4.92 25.32
C ILE A 257 -14.26 6.23 24.62
N LYS A 258 -14.75 7.38 25.10
CA LYS A 258 -14.38 8.69 24.54
C LYS A 258 -12.89 8.97 24.70
N ARG A 259 -12.30 8.70 25.87
CA ARG A 259 -10.86 8.84 26.11
C ARG A 259 -10.03 7.88 25.25
N MET A 260 -10.42 6.61 25.18
CA MET A 260 -9.70 5.62 24.37
C MET A 260 -9.76 5.92 22.87
N LYS A 261 -10.83 6.54 22.38
CA LYS A 261 -10.92 7.00 20.98
C LYS A 261 -9.94 8.13 20.63
N LEU A 262 -9.28 8.75 21.62
CA LEU A 262 -8.19 9.70 21.39
C LEU A 262 -6.85 8.99 21.13
N VAL A 263 -6.72 7.70 21.41
CA VAL A 263 -5.46 6.98 21.24
C VAL A 263 -5.05 6.93 19.76
N ALA A 264 -5.92 6.49 18.86
CA ALA A 264 -5.63 6.44 17.42
C ALA A 264 -5.18 7.80 16.84
N PRO A 265 -5.88 8.94 17.07
CA PRO A 265 -5.41 10.23 16.58
C PRO A 265 -4.10 10.68 17.25
N THR A 266 -3.90 10.41 18.55
CA THR A 266 -2.64 10.74 19.22
C THR A 266 -1.47 9.95 18.64
N LEU A 267 -1.64 8.63 18.42
CA LEU A 267 -0.62 7.80 17.79
C LEU A 267 -0.33 8.25 16.36
N LEU A 268 -1.36 8.59 15.59
CA LEU A 268 -1.20 9.12 14.24
C LEU A 268 -0.45 10.46 14.26
N TRP A 269 -0.81 11.37 15.16
CA TRP A 269 -0.14 12.66 15.29
C TRP A 269 1.33 12.49 15.69
N LEU A 270 1.62 11.64 16.68
CA LEU A 270 2.99 11.30 17.07
C LEU A 270 3.78 10.69 15.91
N ALA A 271 3.17 9.77 15.15
CA ALA A 271 3.81 9.18 13.98
C ALA A 271 4.12 10.24 12.90
N VAL A 272 3.24 11.21 12.67
CA VAL A 272 3.53 12.31 11.74
C VAL A 272 4.66 13.21 12.26
N MET A 273 4.62 13.59 13.54
CA MET A 273 5.66 14.44 14.14
C MET A 273 7.03 13.76 14.17
N LEU A 274 7.09 12.48 14.51
CA LEU A 274 8.33 11.72 14.48
C LEU A 274 8.81 11.49 13.05
N GLY A 275 7.92 11.15 12.12
CA GLY A 275 8.29 10.90 10.72
C GLY A 275 8.77 12.16 10.01
N THR A 276 8.19 13.32 10.32
CA THR A 276 8.68 14.62 9.85
C THR A 276 10.04 14.96 10.46
N PHE A 277 10.24 14.72 11.76
CA PHE A 277 11.50 15.02 12.45
C PHE A 277 12.66 14.12 12.00
N LEU A 278 12.40 12.82 11.83
CA LEU A 278 13.38 11.83 11.40
C LEU A 278 13.59 11.83 9.88
N GLY A 279 12.66 12.43 9.12
CA GLY A 279 12.66 12.38 7.66
C GLY A 279 12.27 11.01 7.07
N ASP A 280 11.86 10.07 7.91
CA ASP A 280 11.48 8.72 7.53
C ASP A 280 10.14 8.32 8.18
N TYR A 281 9.12 8.13 7.35
CA TYR A 281 7.78 7.70 7.79
C TYR A 281 7.63 6.17 7.81
N GLY A 282 8.55 5.43 7.19
CA GLY A 282 8.43 3.99 7.03
C GLY A 282 8.71 3.21 8.32
N THR A 283 9.55 3.79 9.19
CA THR A 283 9.83 3.27 10.54
C THR A 283 8.62 3.28 11.46
N LEU A 284 7.53 4.00 11.12
CA LEU A 284 6.42 4.25 12.03
C LEU A 284 5.16 3.44 11.73
N ASP A 285 5.20 2.57 10.72
CA ASP A 285 4.05 1.72 10.33
C ASP A 285 3.97 0.43 11.16
N TYR A 286 3.77 0.57 12.47
CA TYR A 286 3.64 -0.55 13.41
C TYR A 286 2.24 -1.14 13.42
N GLN A 287 1.85 -1.80 12.33
CA GLN A 287 0.55 -2.45 12.26
C GLN A 287 0.62 -3.97 12.47
N PRO A 288 -0.30 -4.56 13.23
CA PRO A 288 -0.29 -6.00 13.52
C PRO A 288 -0.68 -6.87 12.30
N PHE A 289 -1.12 -6.28 11.18
CA PHE A 289 -1.52 -7.03 9.98
C PHE A 289 -0.36 -7.86 9.42
N SER A 290 0.85 -7.29 9.37
CA SER A 290 2.03 -7.95 8.82
C SER A 290 2.46 -9.16 9.66
N ALA A 291 2.33 -9.07 10.98
CA ALA A 291 2.57 -10.20 11.88
C ALA A 291 1.59 -11.35 11.60
N LEU A 292 0.30 -11.04 11.39
CA LEU A 292 -0.73 -12.06 11.23
C LEU A 292 -0.78 -12.69 9.83
N PHE A 293 -0.69 -11.89 8.76
CA PHE A 293 -0.94 -12.34 7.39
C PHE A 293 0.34 -12.58 6.59
N LEU A 294 1.39 -11.82 6.87
CA LEU A 294 2.68 -11.97 6.20
C LEU A 294 3.64 -12.83 7.02
N PHE A 295 3.30 -13.14 8.27
CA PHE A 295 4.17 -13.81 9.26
C PHE A 295 5.53 -13.11 9.40
N LYS A 296 5.53 -11.78 9.23
CA LYS A 296 6.73 -10.95 9.09
C LYS A 296 6.52 -9.65 9.85
N ALA A 297 7.25 -9.50 10.95
CA ALA A 297 7.04 -8.42 11.89
C ALA A 297 8.28 -8.23 12.78
N VAL A 298 8.47 -7.00 13.24
CA VAL A 298 9.38 -6.69 14.35
C VAL A 298 8.82 -7.22 15.67
N TRP A 299 9.67 -7.38 16.68
CA TRP A 299 9.28 -7.96 17.98
C TRP A 299 8.07 -7.26 18.62
N VAL A 300 7.96 -5.93 18.48
CA VAL A 300 6.84 -5.13 19.00
C VAL A 300 5.51 -5.56 18.38
N MET A 301 5.46 -5.79 17.06
CA MET A 301 4.25 -6.23 16.37
C MET A 301 3.85 -7.65 16.80
N TRP A 302 4.83 -8.53 17.02
CA TRP A 302 4.59 -9.89 17.54
C TRP A 302 4.02 -9.89 18.96
N LEU A 303 4.37 -8.89 19.79
CA LEU A 303 3.78 -8.69 21.11
C LEU A 303 2.39 -8.05 21.04
N MET A 304 2.21 -7.03 20.18
CA MET A 304 0.94 -6.32 20.02
C MET A 304 -0.17 -7.22 19.48
N LEU A 305 0.14 -8.12 18.54
CA LEU A 305 -0.83 -9.00 17.90
C LEU A 305 -1.64 -9.85 18.91
N PRO A 306 -1.01 -10.70 19.76
CA PRO A 306 -1.75 -11.53 20.72
C PRO A 306 -2.49 -10.68 21.76
N VAL A 307 -1.92 -9.55 22.21
CA VAL A 307 -2.59 -8.64 23.15
C VAL A 307 -3.89 -8.11 22.56
N PHE A 308 -3.86 -7.58 21.32
CA PHE A 308 -5.07 -7.06 20.70
C PHE A 308 -6.08 -8.15 20.33
N ILE A 309 -5.61 -9.32 19.90
CA ILE A 309 -6.46 -10.49 19.64
C ILE A 309 -7.17 -10.94 20.92
N PHE A 310 -6.44 -11.03 22.04
CA PHE A 310 -6.99 -11.44 23.33
C PHE A 310 -8.04 -10.44 23.84
N ILE A 311 -7.74 -9.14 23.83
CA ILE A 311 -8.71 -8.11 24.25
C ILE A 311 -9.93 -8.10 23.31
N SER A 312 -9.74 -8.43 22.03
CA SER A 312 -10.84 -8.50 21.06
C SER A 312 -11.86 -9.59 21.37
N LEU A 313 -11.53 -10.58 22.21
CA LEU A 313 -12.51 -11.56 22.71
C LEU A 313 -13.58 -10.88 23.56
N PHE A 314 -13.23 -9.85 24.33
CA PHE A 314 -14.15 -9.12 25.21
C PHE A 314 -14.76 -7.87 24.55
N ILE A 315 -14.00 -7.23 23.66
CA ILE A 315 -14.39 -5.99 22.98
C ILE A 315 -14.24 -6.18 21.47
N SER A 316 -15.36 -6.32 20.77
CA SER A 316 -15.35 -6.49 19.32
C SER A 316 -14.53 -5.39 18.62
N ARG A 317 -13.57 -5.80 17.77
CA ARG A 317 -12.76 -4.89 16.94
C ARG A 317 -11.94 -3.87 17.76
N PHE A 318 -11.42 -4.27 18.91
CA PHE A 318 -10.68 -3.40 19.84
C PHE A 318 -9.58 -2.56 19.18
N TYR A 319 -8.66 -3.19 18.44
CA TYR A 319 -7.58 -2.46 17.75
C TYR A 319 -8.15 -1.51 16.69
N CYS A 320 -9.10 -2.00 15.89
CA CYS A 320 -9.72 -1.21 14.83
C CYS A 320 -10.49 0.01 15.35
N GLN A 321 -11.00 -0.04 16.58
CA GLN A 321 -11.77 1.04 17.18
C GLN A 321 -10.90 2.10 17.87
N PHE A 322 -9.79 1.69 18.49
CA PHE A 322 -9.04 2.56 19.40
C PHE A 322 -7.61 2.86 18.96
N PHE A 323 -6.96 1.96 18.22
CA PHE A 323 -5.54 2.05 17.89
C PHE A 323 -5.27 2.20 16.40
N CYS A 324 -6.20 1.76 15.53
CA CYS A 324 -5.99 1.75 14.08
C CYS A 324 -6.06 3.17 13.46
N PRO A 325 -4.93 3.74 12.99
CA PRO A 325 -4.90 5.06 12.36
C PRO A 325 -5.73 5.12 11.06
N VAL A 326 -5.70 4.05 10.25
CA VAL A 326 -6.50 3.94 9.03
C VAL A 326 -8.00 4.00 9.35
N GLY A 327 -8.44 3.27 10.38
CA GLY A 327 -9.83 3.27 10.83
C GLY A 327 -10.27 4.64 11.31
N PHE A 328 -9.40 5.36 12.02
CA PHE A 328 -9.63 6.73 12.45
C PHE A 328 -9.78 7.68 11.24
N LEU A 329 -8.82 7.67 10.30
CA LEU A 329 -8.83 8.55 9.12
C LEU A 329 -10.06 8.34 8.24
N LEU A 330 -10.40 7.08 7.91
CA LEU A 330 -11.61 6.78 7.13
C LEU A 330 -12.90 7.19 7.86
N THR A 331 -12.93 7.06 9.19
CA THR A 331 -14.07 7.53 9.99
C THR A 331 -14.17 9.05 10.00
N LEU A 332 -13.04 9.76 10.08
CA LEU A 332 -12.97 11.21 10.02
C LEU A 332 -13.47 11.73 8.66
N LEU A 333 -12.95 11.19 7.57
CA LEU A 333 -13.38 11.50 6.20
C LEU A 333 -14.89 11.25 6.02
N ASN A 334 -15.39 10.14 6.55
CA ASN A 334 -16.82 9.85 6.49
C ASN A 334 -17.68 10.87 7.24
N ARG A 335 -17.23 11.32 8.43
CA ARG A 335 -17.93 12.38 9.18
C ARG A 335 -17.91 13.70 8.43
N TRP A 336 -16.79 14.07 7.81
CA TRP A 336 -16.66 15.30 7.04
C TRP A 336 -17.59 15.30 5.83
N ARG A 337 -17.57 14.22 5.03
CA ARG A 337 -18.50 14.04 3.90
C ARG A 337 -19.96 14.13 4.35
N ASN A 338 -20.34 13.46 5.44
CA ASN A 338 -21.71 13.49 5.93
C ASN A 338 -22.14 14.86 6.45
N LYS A 339 -21.25 15.61 7.10
CA LYS A 339 -21.51 17.00 7.50
C LYS A 339 -21.66 17.90 6.27
N GLY A 340 -20.77 17.78 5.28
CA GLY A 340 -20.82 18.56 4.04
C GLY A 340 -22.12 18.33 3.26
N VAL A 341 -22.54 17.07 3.12
CA VAL A 341 -23.82 16.74 2.44
C VAL A 341 -25.02 17.34 3.19
N ARG A 342 -25.04 17.29 4.52
CA ARG A 342 -26.10 17.92 5.32
C ARG A 342 -26.12 19.43 5.15
N ALA A 343 -24.96 20.08 5.16
CA ALA A 343 -24.85 21.52 4.92
C ALA A 343 -25.37 21.91 3.53
N CYS A 344 -24.97 21.18 2.48
CA CYS A 344 -25.48 21.40 1.13
C CYS A 344 -26.99 21.19 1.01
N GLN A 345 -27.54 20.18 1.70
CA GLN A 345 -29.00 19.96 1.75
C GLN A 345 -29.72 21.13 2.43
N GLN A 346 -29.18 21.64 3.53
CA GLN A 346 -29.76 22.80 4.22
C GLN A 346 -29.75 24.06 3.33
N ILE A 347 -28.63 24.34 2.67
CA ILE A 347 -28.51 25.48 1.73
C ILE A 347 -29.51 25.34 0.57
N ARG A 348 -29.64 24.13 0.00
CA ARG A 348 -30.59 23.87 -1.09
C ARG A 348 -32.04 24.10 -0.68
N VAL A 349 -32.41 23.70 0.53
CA VAL A 349 -33.75 23.94 1.09
C VAL A 349 -33.98 25.44 1.32
N GLN A 350 -33.00 26.15 1.88
CA GLN A 350 -33.08 27.61 2.09
C GLN A 350 -33.23 28.39 0.77
N MET A 351 -32.43 28.08 -0.24
CA MET A 351 -32.54 28.69 -1.57
C MET A 351 -33.89 28.38 -2.24
N GLY A 352 -34.40 27.16 -2.10
CA GLY A 352 -35.72 26.78 -2.60
C GLY A 352 -36.86 27.56 -1.95
N ASN A 353 -36.77 27.80 -0.64
CA ASN A 353 -37.75 28.60 0.09
C ASN A 353 -37.67 30.09 -0.30
N HIS A 354 -36.46 30.65 -0.44
CA HIS A 354 -36.27 32.03 -0.90
C HIS A 354 -36.82 32.24 -2.32
N TRP A 355 -36.57 31.30 -3.24
CA TRP A 355 -37.09 31.38 -4.61
C TRP A 355 -38.62 31.35 -4.66
N LYS A 356 -39.26 30.49 -3.86
CA LYS A 356 -40.73 30.45 -3.73
C LYS A 356 -41.29 31.75 -3.16
N SER A 357 -40.63 32.35 -2.17
CA SER A 357 -41.04 33.63 -1.58
C SER A 357 -40.84 34.84 -2.50
N SER A 358 -39.98 34.75 -3.52
CA SER A 358 -39.76 35.84 -4.50
C SER A 358 -40.72 35.81 -5.70
N LYS A 359 -41.50 34.74 -5.84
CA LYS A 359 -42.41 34.49 -6.96
C LYS A 359 -43.90 34.59 -6.59
N GLY A 360 -44.22 34.65 -5.31
CA GLY A 360 -45.54 35.02 -4.79
C GLY A 360 -45.46 36.44 -4.24
#